data_AF-A0A7K6XDN7-F1
#
_entry.id   AF-A0A7K6XDN7-F1
#
_cell.length_a   1.000
_cell.length_b   1.000
_cell.length_c   1.000
_cell.angle_alpha   90.00
_cell.angle_beta   90.00
_cell.angle_gamma   90.00
#
_symmetry.space_group_name_H-M   'P 1'
#
loop_
_entity.id
_entity.type
_entity.pdbx_description
1 polymer ?
#
loop_
_entity_poly.entity_id
_entity_poly.type
_entity_poly.pdbx_seq_one_letter_code
_entity_poly.pdbx_strand_id
1 'polypeptide(L)'
;GYAGFIPCLTDNVGMTYIASVKKAMKEFDRRQLLERNPPYTLGTRFPLTHWPDTKIYTRAGLIPSYAGFVPYLRDVHGLTYGDSTRESYRHEQRRRGRAL
;
A
#
# COMPACT_ATOMS: atom_id res chain seq x y z
N GLY A 1 22.89 -15.00 -25.01
CA GLY A 1 22.05 -15.16 -23.82
C GLY A 1 21.41 -13.83 -23.49
N TYR A 2 20.30 -13.82 -22.76
CA TYR A 2 19.68 -12.58 -22.27
C TYR A 2 20.60 -11.94 -21.21
N ALA A 3 20.81 -10.63 -21.26
CA ALA A 3 21.72 -9.91 -20.35
C ALA A 3 20.99 -8.89 -19.45
N GLY A 4 19.66 -8.88 -19.48
CA GLY A 4 18.85 -8.02 -18.62
C GLY A 4 18.74 -8.55 -17.19
N PHE A 5 18.03 -7.78 -16.36
CA PHE A 5 17.78 -8.13 -14.96
C PHE A 5 16.91 -9.39 -14.84
N ILE A 6 17.31 -10.31 -13.97
CA ILE A 6 16.55 -11.51 -13.61
C ILE A 6 16.37 -11.51 -12.08
N PRO A 7 15.13 -11.42 -11.58
CA PRO A 7 14.86 -11.47 -10.14
C PRO A 7 15.40 -12.75 -9.51
N CYS A 8 15.90 -12.67 -8.27
CA CYS A 8 16.42 -13.82 -7.50
C CYS A 8 17.62 -14.55 -8.13
N LEU A 9 18.26 -13.99 -9.18
CA LEU A 9 19.43 -14.62 -9.82
C LEU A 9 20.68 -14.56 -8.92
N THR A 10 20.85 -13.48 -8.16
CA THR A 10 21.99 -13.27 -7.25
C THR A 10 22.07 -14.33 -6.14
N ASP A 11 20.93 -14.90 -5.76
CA ASP A 11 20.83 -15.93 -4.71
C ASP A 11 21.32 -17.31 -5.21
N ASN A 12 21.63 -17.43 -6.51
CA ASN A 12 21.98 -18.67 -7.18
C ASN A 12 23.46 -18.67 -7.61
N VAL A 13 24.34 -19.20 -6.75
CA VAL A 13 25.78 -19.31 -6.99
C VAL A 13 26.14 -20.73 -7.47
N GLY A 14 27.18 -20.85 -8.31
CA GLY A 14 27.78 -22.14 -8.67
C GLY A 14 27.03 -22.98 -9.72
N MET A 15 26.05 -22.39 -10.42
CA MET A 15 25.30 -23.07 -11.49
C MET A 15 25.52 -22.40 -12.85
N THR A 16 25.29 -23.15 -13.92
CA THR A 16 25.29 -22.60 -15.29
C THR A 16 24.14 -21.61 -15.45
N TYR A 17 24.33 -20.60 -16.30
CA TYR A 17 23.37 -19.51 -16.48
C TYR A 17 21.93 -19.99 -16.71
N ILE A 18 21.70 -20.96 -17.61
CA ILE A 18 20.36 -21.48 -17.91
C ILE A 18 19.71 -22.15 -16.69
N ALA A 19 20.49 -22.90 -15.90
CA ALA A 19 19.99 -23.53 -14.68
C ALA A 19 19.67 -22.48 -13.60
N SER A 20 20.54 -21.49 -13.42
CA SER A 20 20.34 -20.38 -12.49
C SER A 20 19.08 -19.58 -12.82
N VAL A 21 18.86 -19.26 -14.10
CA VAL A 21 17.66 -18.52 -14.56
C VAL A 21 16.39 -19.31 -14.25
N LYS A 22 16.34 -20.60 -14.61
CA LYS A 22 15.15 -21.44 -14.36
C LYS A 22 14.82 -21.52 -12.87
N LYS A 23 15.83 -21.68 -12.02
CA LYS A 23 15.65 -21.72 -10.56
C LYS A 23 15.22 -20.37 -9.99
N ALA A 24 15.83 -19.29 -10.44
CA ALA A 24 15.52 -17.92 -10.03
C ALA A 24 14.07 -17.55 -10.35
N MET A 25 13.62 -17.84 -11.58
CA MET A 25 12.24 -17.58 -12.01
C MET A 25 11.22 -18.38 -11.19
N LYS A 26 11.49 -19.68 -10.94
CA LYS A 26 10.61 -20.52 -10.12
C LYS A 26 10.48 -20.00 -8.68
N GLU A 27 11.59 -19.54 -8.10
CA GLU A 27 11.59 -18.98 -6.75
C GLU A 27 10.88 -17.62 -6.70
N PHE A 28 11.08 -16.78 -7.71
CA PHE A 28 10.36 -15.52 -7.84
C PHE A 28 8.85 -15.73 -7.92
N ASP A 29 8.38 -16.66 -8.77
CA ASP A 29 6.96 -16.99 -8.91
C ASP A 29 6.36 -17.47 -7.59
N ARG A 30 7.10 -18.30 -6.84
CA ARG A 30 6.69 -18.77 -5.50
C ARG A 30 6.57 -17.62 -4.50
N ARG A 31 7.55 -16.70 -4.47
CA ARG A 31 7.53 -15.52 -3.59
C ARG A 31 6.36 -14.60 -3.96
N GLN A 32 6.15 -14.32 -5.24
CA GLN A 32 5.03 -13.52 -5.71
C GLN A 32 3.67 -14.12 -5.35
N LEU A 33 3.53 -15.45 -5.43
CA LEU A 33 2.32 -16.13 -5.01
C LEU A 33 2.08 -15.95 -3.51
N LEU A 34 3.11 -16.12 -2.67
CA LEU A 34 3.01 -15.99 -1.22
C LEU A 34 2.80 -14.54 -0.74
N GLU A 35 3.40 -13.56 -1.40
CA GLU A 35 3.19 -12.14 -1.11
C GLU A 35 1.76 -11.70 -1.46
N ARG A 36 1.22 -12.21 -2.58
CA ARG A 36 -0.17 -11.95 -2.99
C ARG A 36 -1.19 -12.78 -2.21
N ASN A 37 -0.80 -13.97 -1.79
CA ASN A 37 -1.65 -14.94 -1.09
C ASN A 37 -0.89 -15.45 0.15
N PRO A 38 -0.75 -14.63 1.21
CA PRO A 38 -0.13 -15.08 2.43
C PRO A 38 -0.89 -16.32 2.94
N PRO A 39 -0.20 -17.40 3.35
CA PRO A 39 -0.85 -18.59 3.87
C PRO A 39 -1.51 -18.24 5.21
N TYR A 40 -2.76 -17.83 5.15
CA TYR A 40 -3.57 -17.63 6.34
C TYR A 40 -4.00 -18.99 6.90
N THR A 41 -3.99 -19.10 8.21
CA THR A 41 -4.58 -20.23 8.94
C THR A 41 -6.04 -20.39 8.53
N LEU A 42 -6.41 -21.63 8.18
CA LEU A 42 -7.76 -22.07 7.84
C LEU A 42 -8.80 -21.44 8.80
N GLY A 43 -9.55 -20.42 8.35
CA GLY A 43 -10.59 -19.75 9.16
C GLY A 43 -10.58 -18.23 9.14
N THR A 44 -9.53 -17.58 8.64
CA THR A 44 -9.53 -16.13 8.42
C THR A 44 -9.98 -15.84 7.00
N ARG A 45 -11.23 -15.38 6.83
CA ARG A 45 -11.71 -14.89 5.53
C ARG A 45 -10.76 -13.78 5.07
N PHE A 46 -10.41 -13.80 3.79
CA PHE A 46 -9.89 -12.60 3.13
C PHE A 46 -10.76 -11.40 3.54
N PRO A 47 -10.20 -10.20 3.79
CA PRO A 47 -11.01 -9.02 3.54
C PRO A 47 -11.53 -9.18 2.10
N LEU A 48 -12.83 -8.94 1.88
CA LEU A 48 -13.51 -9.06 0.58
C LEU A 48 -12.76 -8.31 -0.55
N THR A 49 -11.82 -7.46 -0.18
CA THR A 49 -10.94 -6.72 -1.07
C THR A 49 -9.52 -6.74 -0.50
N HIS A 50 -8.50 -7.02 -1.33
CA HIS A 50 -7.07 -6.90 -0.98
C HIS A 50 -6.65 -5.44 -0.70
N TRP A 51 -7.55 -4.49 -0.98
CA TRP A 51 -7.38 -3.10 -0.66
C TRP A 51 -7.60 -2.92 0.85
N PRO A 52 -6.65 -2.30 1.58
CA PRO A 52 -6.92 -1.89 2.96
C PRO A 52 -8.17 -1.02 2.98
N ASP A 53 -8.97 -1.10 4.05
CA ASP A 53 -10.19 -0.30 4.23
C ASP A 53 -9.93 1.14 3.76
N THR A 54 -10.55 1.52 2.63
CA THR A 54 -10.08 2.57 1.71
C THR A 54 -10.43 3.97 2.21
N LYS A 55 -10.55 4.14 3.52
CA LYS A 55 -10.73 5.46 4.11
C LYS A 55 -9.36 6.11 4.19
N ILE A 56 -8.96 6.72 3.09
CA ILE A 56 -7.77 7.59 3.02
C ILE A 56 -7.97 8.80 3.94
N TYR A 57 -9.20 9.32 4.01
CA TYR A 57 -9.57 10.45 4.84
C TYR A 57 -10.22 10.02 6.16
N THR A 58 -9.45 10.07 7.26
CA THR A 58 -9.89 9.61 8.59
C THR A 58 -9.70 10.67 9.66
N ARG A 59 -10.27 10.41 10.85
CA ARG A 59 -10.09 11.24 12.05
C ARG A 59 -8.62 11.35 12.51
N ALA A 60 -7.76 10.42 12.11
CA ALA A 60 -6.35 10.40 12.51
C ALA A 60 -5.50 11.45 11.76
N GLY A 61 -6.04 12.09 10.72
CA GLY A 61 -5.30 12.96 9.80
C GLY A 61 -4.78 12.20 8.59
N LEU A 62 -4.21 12.94 7.64
CA LEU A 62 -3.61 12.39 6.42
C LEU A 62 -2.11 12.19 6.58
N ILE A 63 -1.56 11.24 5.83
CA ILE A 63 -0.11 11.05 5.74
C ILE A 63 0.55 12.31 5.15
N PRO A 64 1.74 12.70 5.65
CA PRO A 64 2.51 13.78 5.02
C PRO A 64 2.70 13.53 3.52
N SER A 65 2.70 14.61 2.74
CA SER A 65 2.83 14.58 1.27
C SER A 65 1.66 13.94 0.52
N TYR A 66 0.51 13.73 1.17
CA TYR A 66 -0.71 13.41 0.44
C TYR A 66 -1.09 14.60 -0.48
N ALA A 67 -1.02 14.37 -1.79
CA ALA A 67 -1.24 15.38 -2.83
C ALA A 67 -2.69 15.44 -3.34
N GLY A 68 -3.57 14.61 -2.80
CA GLY A 68 -4.99 14.63 -3.16
C GLY A 68 -5.75 15.78 -2.50
N PHE A 69 -7.02 15.93 -2.87
CA PHE A 69 -7.89 16.96 -2.32
C PHE A 69 -8.16 16.76 -0.82
N VAL A 70 -8.15 17.87 -0.06
CA VAL A 70 -8.50 17.91 1.37
C VAL A 70 -9.54 19.01 1.60
N PRO A 71 -10.77 18.68 2.05
CA PRO A 71 -11.79 19.67 2.35
C PRO A 71 -11.33 20.70 3.38
N TYR A 72 -11.71 21.97 3.24
CA TYR A 72 -11.44 23.06 4.20
C TYR A 72 -9.97 23.35 4.50
N LEU A 73 -9.01 22.63 3.90
CA LEU A 73 -7.59 22.79 4.22
C LEU A 73 -7.08 24.20 3.89
N ARG A 74 -7.66 24.86 2.88
CA ARG A 74 -7.34 26.22 2.48
C ARG A 74 -7.62 27.26 3.58
N ASP A 75 -8.60 26.99 4.45
CA ASP A 75 -9.01 27.90 5.52
C ASP A 75 -8.25 27.62 6.84
N VAL A 76 -7.56 26.48 6.92
CA VAL A 76 -6.79 26.05 8.09
C VAL A 76 -5.33 26.44 7.93
N HIS A 77 -4.82 27.26 8.86
CA HIS A 77 -3.47 27.81 8.83
C HIS A 77 -2.83 27.79 10.21
N GLY A 78 -1.49 27.91 10.27
CA GLY A 78 -0.74 27.95 11.53
C GLY A 78 -0.57 26.60 12.24
N LEU A 79 -0.90 25.50 11.58
CA LEU A 79 -0.81 24.13 12.11
C LEU A 79 0.10 23.26 11.24
N THR A 80 0.58 22.15 11.81
CA THR A 80 1.27 21.11 11.05
C THR A 80 0.31 20.46 10.05
N TYR A 81 0.83 19.86 8.97
CA TYR A 81 -0.03 19.19 7.98
C TYR A 81 -0.95 18.12 8.62
N GLY A 82 -0.42 17.36 9.58
CA GLY A 82 -1.20 16.35 10.30
C GLY A 82 -2.35 16.97 11.10
N ASP A 83 -2.10 18.07 11.82
CA ASP A 83 -3.13 18.74 12.61
C ASP A 83 -4.14 19.48 11.73
N SER A 84 -3.69 20.13 10.65
CA SER A 84 -4.57 20.80 9.69
C SER A 84 -5.57 19.81 9.07
N THR A 85 -5.10 18.63 8.68
CA THR A 85 -5.96 17.60 8.06
C THR A 85 -6.93 16.97 9.05
N ARG A 86 -6.60 16.94 10.36
CA ARG A 86 -7.53 16.55 11.44
C ARG A 86 -8.64 17.58 11.65
N GLU A 87 -8.30 18.87 11.64
CA GLU A 87 -9.29 19.95 11.74
C GLU A 87 -10.21 19.97 10.51
N SER A 88 -9.64 19.89 9.32
CA SER A 88 -10.37 19.68 8.06
C SER A 88 -11.38 18.53 8.16
N TYR A 89 -10.99 17.40 8.75
CA TYR A 89 -11.88 16.26 8.94
C TYR A 89 -13.06 16.61 9.83
N ARG A 90 -12.84 17.32 10.95
CA ARG A 90 -13.91 17.77 11.85
C ARG A 90 -14.88 18.71 11.14
N HIS A 91 -14.38 19.64 10.33
CA HIS A 91 -15.22 20.53 9.52
C HIS A 91 -16.10 19.76 8.53
N GLU A 92 -15.51 18.80 7.81
CA GLU A 92 -16.26 17.95 6.86
C GLU A 92 -17.35 17.13 7.56
N GLN A 93 -17.07 16.54 8.73
CA GLN A 93 -18.08 15.80 9.50
C GLN A 93 -19.24 16.71 9.95
N ARG A 94 -18.94 17.93 10.42
CA ARG A 94 -19.98 18.91 10.78
C ARG A 94 -20.85 19.30 9.59
N ARG A 95 -20.26 19.48 8.40
CA ARG A 95 -21.04 19.76 7.16
C ARG A 95 -21.97 18.60 6.84
N ARG A 96 -21.47 17.37 6.87
CA ARG A 96 -22.27 16.17 6.57
C ARG A 96 -23.40 15.96 7.57
N GLY A 97 -23.14 16.18 8.86
CA GLY A 97 -24.17 16.08 9.90
C GLY A 97 -25.26 17.15 9.83
N ARG A 98 -25.06 18.24 9.08
CA ARG A 98 -26.07 19.27 8.80
C ARG A 98 -26.86 19.03 7.50
N ALA A 99 -26.41 18.09 6.68
CA ALA A 99 -27.05 17.74 5.40
C ALA A 99 -28.03 16.56 5.52
N LEU A 100 -28.27 16.09 6.75
CA LEU A 100 -29.24 15.07 7.15
C LEU A 100 -30.32 15.73 8.00
#